data_AF-A0A6U0QZL7-F1
#
_entry.id   AF-A0A6U0QZL7-F1
#
_cell.length_a   1.000
_cell.length_b   1.000
_cell.length_c   1.000
_cell.angle_alpha   90.00
_cell.angle_beta   90.00
_cell.angle_gamma   90.00
#
_symmetry.space_group_name_H-M   'P 1'
#
loop_
_entity.id
_entity.type
_entity.pdbx_description
1 polymer ?
#
loop_
_entity_poly.entity_id
_entity_poly.type
_entity_poly.pdbx_seq_one_letter_code
_entity_poly.pdbx_strand_id
1 'polypeptide(L)'
;MALRMFNEKATGFVAKMYQRTLGNQLQQYGLRYEDILNEDEAPIKQALELADPEVLIGRQRRVKRAIDLNFKRKNFQDYAPNMEIDIFKSELYDDVQKVKAREQEIALLNAHNK
;
A
#
# COMPACT_ATOMS: atom_id res chain seq x y z
N MET A 1 15.88 28.20 7.59
CA MET A 1 14.86 27.82 6.58
C MET A 1 15.46 27.20 5.32
N ALA A 2 16.53 27.76 4.72
CA ALA A 2 17.15 27.20 3.50
C ALA A 2 17.62 25.74 3.65
N LEU A 3 18.29 25.38 4.75
CA LEU A 3 18.74 24.00 5.00
C LEU A 3 17.58 22.98 5.07
N ARG A 4 16.43 23.37 5.64
CA ARG A 4 15.21 22.53 5.65
C ARG A 4 14.67 22.35 4.23
N MET A 5 14.58 23.42 3.44
CA MET A 5 14.13 23.34 2.04
C MET A 5 15.06 22.49 1.16
N PHE A 6 16.39 22.57 1.35
CA PHE A 6 17.32 21.71 0.61
C PHE A 6 17.17 20.25 1.01
N ASN A 7 16.97 19.97 2.30
CA ASN A 7 16.71 18.62 2.78
C ASN A 7 15.39 18.07 2.21
N GLU A 8 14.31 18.86 2.24
CA GLU A 8 13.00 18.50 1.67
C GLU A 8 13.05 18.26 0.15
N LYS A 9 13.83 19.05 -0.59
CA LYS A 9 14.02 18.85 -2.04
C LYS A 9 14.83 17.59 -2.33
N ALA A 10 15.89 17.34 -1.56
CA ALA A 10 16.71 16.14 -1.71
C ALA A 10 15.92 14.87 -1.35
N THR A 11 15.19 14.87 -0.23
CA THR A 11 14.34 13.74 0.17
C THR A 11 13.21 13.50 -0.82
N GLY A 12 12.58 14.57 -1.33
CA GLY A 12 11.55 14.46 -2.36
C GLY A 12 12.06 13.87 -3.67
N PHE A 13 13.29 14.18 -4.08
CA PHE A 13 13.91 13.58 -5.27
C PHE A 13 14.18 12.08 -5.08
N VAL A 14 14.77 11.70 -3.95
CA VAL A 14 15.04 10.30 -3.61
C VAL A 14 13.74 9.50 -3.51
N ALA A 15 12.70 10.07 -2.89
CA ALA A 15 11.38 9.44 -2.78
C ALA A 15 10.74 9.19 -4.14
N LYS A 16 10.83 10.14 -5.09
CA LYS A 16 10.33 9.97 -6.46
C LYS A 16 11.06 8.87 -7.22
N MET A 17 12.38 8.80 -7.06
CA MET A 17 13.17 7.72 -7.67
C MET A 17 12.75 6.37 -7.12
N TYR A 18 12.62 6.25 -5.79
CA TYR A 18 12.14 5.03 -5.14
C TYR A 18 10.73 4.65 -5.59
N GLN A 19 9.81 5.62 -5.63
CA GLN A 19 8.43 5.40 -6.08
C GLN A 19 8.40 4.86 -7.51
N ARG A 20 9.22 5.39 -8.41
CA ARG A 20 9.33 4.91 -9.79
C ARG A 20 9.88 3.49 -9.85
N THR A 21 10.95 3.19 -9.12
CA THR A 21 11.53 1.83 -9.12
C THR A 21 10.57 0.80 -8.55
N LEU A 22 9.89 1.14 -7.45
CA LEU A 22 8.90 0.28 -6.82
C LEU A 22 7.68 0.09 -7.73
N GLY A 23 7.20 1.17 -8.36
CA GLY A 23 6.09 1.11 -9.30
C GLY A 23 6.36 0.14 -10.45
N ASN A 24 7.54 0.23 -11.06
CA ASN A 24 7.94 -0.69 -12.12
C ASN A 24 7.97 -2.15 -11.65
N GLN A 25 8.44 -2.42 -10.43
CA GLN A 25 8.46 -3.77 -9.86
C GLN A 25 7.06 -4.31 -9.59
N LEU A 26 6.18 -3.49 -9.02
CA LEU A 26 4.78 -3.88 -8.78
C LEU A 26 4.02 -4.12 -10.09
N GLN A 27 4.29 -3.31 -11.11
CA GLN A 27 3.70 -3.47 -12.43
C GLN A 27 4.04 -4.81 -13.08
N GLN A 28 5.25 -5.35 -12.85
CA GLN A 28 5.64 -6.67 -13.36
C GLN A 28 4.74 -7.80 -12.84
N TYR A 29 4.17 -7.66 -11.64
CA TYR A 29 3.26 -8.64 -11.05
C TYR A 29 1.78 -8.21 -11.11
N GLY A 30 1.52 -6.99 -11.58
CA GLY A 30 0.20 -6.38 -11.57
C GLY A 30 -0.34 -6.16 -10.16
N LEU A 31 0.53 -5.84 -9.20
CA LEU A 31 0.16 -5.50 -7.83
C LEU A 31 -0.08 -4.00 -7.68
N ARG A 32 -0.89 -3.62 -6.69
CA ARG A 32 -0.95 -2.26 -6.17
C ARG A 32 -0.07 -2.11 -4.93
N TYR A 33 0.28 -0.88 -4.59
CA TYR A 33 1.07 -0.58 -3.41
C TYR A 33 0.39 -1.04 -2.11
N GLU A 34 -0.93 -0.92 -2.02
CA GLU A 34 -1.68 -1.38 -0.84
C GLU A 34 -1.67 -2.92 -0.67
N ASP A 35 -1.44 -3.67 -1.76
CA ASP A 35 -1.44 -5.13 -1.71
C ASP A 35 -0.23 -5.67 -0.93
N ILE A 36 0.89 -4.91 -0.89
CA ILE A 36 2.14 -5.30 -0.21
C ILE A 36 2.23 -4.83 1.25
N LEU A 37 1.21 -4.14 1.76
CA LEU A 37 1.16 -3.73 3.16
C LEU A 37 1.11 -4.96 4.07
N ASN A 38 1.80 -4.87 5.22
CA ASN A 38 1.86 -5.97 6.16
C ASN A 38 0.50 -6.19 6.85
N GLU A 39 -0.16 -7.29 6.53
CA GLU A 39 -1.47 -7.64 7.07
C GLU A 39 -1.45 -7.92 8.58
N ASP A 40 -0.28 -8.25 9.15
CA ASP A 40 -0.14 -8.52 10.59
C ASP A 40 -0.11 -7.24 11.43
N GLU A 41 0.04 -6.06 10.81
CA GLU A 41 -0.10 -4.80 11.53
C GLU A 41 -1.56 -4.59 11.94
N ALA A 42 -1.81 -4.44 13.24
CA ALA A 42 -3.14 -4.26 13.82
C ALA A 42 -4.05 -3.25 13.09
N PRO A 43 -3.59 -2.04 12.69
CA PRO A 43 -4.45 -1.09 11.99
C PRO A 43 -4.78 -1.52 10.56
N ILE A 44 -3.86 -2.22 9.87
CA ILE A 44 -4.09 -2.74 8.52
C ILE A 44 -5.05 -3.92 8.57
N LYS A 45 -4.85 -4.85 9.50
CA LYS A 45 -5.74 -5.98 9.71
C LYS A 45 -7.18 -5.55 9.95
N GLN A 46 -7.38 -4.60 10.87
CA GLN A 46 -8.71 -4.08 11.18
C GLN A 46 -9.34 -3.33 10.00
N ALA A 47 -8.54 -2.56 9.26
CA ALA A 47 -9.04 -1.89 8.05
C ALA A 47 -9.47 -2.92 6.98
N LEU A 48 -8.72 -4.01 6.80
CA LEU A 48 -9.09 -5.09 5.89
C LEU A 48 -10.37 -5.82 6.36
N GLU A 49 -10.53 -6.07 7.65
CA GLU A 49 -11.75 -6.70 8.19
C GLU A 49 -13.01 -5.85 7.98
N LEU A 50 -12.86 -4.52 7.92
CA LEU A 50 -13.95 -3.56 7.71
C LEU A 50 -14.15 -3.13 6.25
N ALA A 51 -13.22 -3.49 5.36
CA ALA A 51 -13.23 -3.05 3.97
C ALA A 51 -14.44 -3.62 3.21
N ASP A 52 -14.85 -2.92 2.15
CA ASP A 52 -15.87 -3.41 1.23
C ASP A 52 -15.47 -4.79 0.65
N PRO A 53 -16.38 -5.78 0.65
CA PRO A 53 -16.13 -7.08 0.05
C PRO A 53 -15.52 -7.03 -1.36
N GLU A 54 -15.92 -6.07 -2.21
CA GLU A 54 -15.38 -5.94 -3.57
C GLU A 54 -13.90 -5.53 -3.57
N VAL A 55 -13.48 -4.68 -2.63
CA VAL A 55 -12.07 -4.29 -2.45
C VAL A 55 -11.24 -5.50 -2.03
N LEU A 56 -11.75 -6.30 -1.08
CA LEU A 56 -11.09 -7.52 -0.62
C LEU A 56 -10.95 -8.57 -1.72
N ILE A 57 -12.03 -8.82 -2.48
CA ILE A 57 -12.02 -9.74 -3.62
C ILE A 57 -11.02 -9.26 -4.67
N GLY A 58 -11.02 -7.96 -4.99
CA GLY A 58 -10.08 -7.35 -5.91
C GLY A 58 -8.63 -7.55 -5.47
N ARG A 59 -8.31 -7.25 -4.22
CA ARG A 59 -6.99 -7.46 -3.60
C ARG A 59 -6.57 -8.92 -3.68
N GLN A 60 -7.44 -9.84 -3.25
CA GLN A 60 -7.14 -11.27 -3.24
C GLN A 60 -6.86 -11.81 -4.66
N ARG A 61 -7.59 -11.35 -5.68
CA ARG A 61 -7.34 -11.72 -7.08
C ARG A 61 -5.97 -11.23 -7.55
N ARG A 62 -5.58 -9.99 -7.21
CA ARG A 62 -4.25 -9.44 -7.56
C ARG A 62 -3.12 -10.20 -6.90
N VAL A 63 -3.23 -10.47 -5.59
CA VAL A 63 -2.22 -11.23 -4.83
C VAL A 63 -2.08 -12.66 -5.36
N LYS A 64 -3.19 -13.38 -5.59
CA LYS A 64 -3.16 -14.73 -6.18
C LYS A 64 -2.47 -14.74 -7.55
N ARG A 65 -2.79 -13.77 -8.41
CA ARG A 65 -2.14 -13.62 -9.71
C ARG A 65 -0.64 -13.36 -9.57
N ALA A 66 -0.23 -12.47 -8.66
CA ALA A 66 1.18 -12.18 -8.44
C ALA A 66 1.98 -13.41 -7.99
N ILE A 67 1.40 -14.22 -7.09
CA ILE A 67 1.98 -15.50 -6.66
C ILE A 67 2.14 -16.45 -7.85
N ASP A 68 1.11 -16.60 -8.68
CA ASP A 68 1.14 -17.43 -9.87
C ASP A 68 2.19 -16.98 -10.90
N LEU A 69 2.26 -15.68 -11.18
CA LEU A 69 3.24 -15.08 -12.08
C LEU A 69 4.68 -15.27 -11.57
N ASN A 70 4.90 -15.06 -10.27
CA ASN A 70 6.20 -15.27 -9.64
C ASN A 70 6.64 -16.74 -9.73
N PHE A 71 5.71 -17.67 -9.45
CA PHE A 71 5.97 -19.11 -9.60
C PHE A 71 6.33 -19.46 -11.05
N LYS A 72 5.62 -18.91 -12.02
CA LYS A 72 5.84 -19.13 -13.46
C LYS A 72 7.04 -18.39 -14.04
N ARG A 73 7.66 -17.47 -13.29
CA ARG A 73 8.70 -16.55 -13.77
C ARG A 73 8.25 -15.77 -15.03
N LYS A 74 7.01 -15.29 -15.01
CA LYS A 74 6.41 -14.50 -16.09
C LYS A 74 5.98 -13.13 -15.60
N ASN A 75 5.91 -12.18 -16.53
CA ASN A 75 5.43 -10.85 -16.24
C ASN A 75 3.93 -10.74 -16.49
N PHE A 76 3.29 -9.82 -15.78
CA PHE A 76 1.87 -9.51 -15.93
C PHE A 76 1.51 -9.10 -17.37
N GLN A 77 2.36 -8.30 -17.99
CA GLN A 77 2.19 -7.83 -19.37
C GLN A 77 2.27 -8.96 -20.41
N ASP A 78 2.88 -10.11 -20.08
CA ASP A 78 2.89 -11.29 -20.98
C ASP A 78 1.48 -11.85 -21.18
N TYR A 79 0.58 -11.63 -20.21
CA TYR A 79 -0.80 -12.12 -20.21
C TYR A 79 -1.83 -11.02 -20.45
N ALA A 80 -1.52 -9.79 -20.04
CA ALA A 80 -2.43 -8.65 -20.13
C ALA A 80 -1.70 -7.40 -20.67
N PRO A 81 -1.26 -7.40 -21.95
CA PRO A 81 -0.36 -6.39 -22.51
C PRO A 81 -0.97 -4.98 -22.59
N ASN A 82 -2.29 -4.87 -22.63
CA ASN A 82 -3.02 -3.61 -22.76
C ASN A 82 -3.71 -3.20 -21.44
N MET A 83 -3.47 -3.93 -20.34
CA MET A 83 -4.09 -3.61 -19.06
C MET A 83 -3.23 -2.63 -18.28
N GLU A 84 -3.77 -1.42 -18.11
CA GLU A 84 -3.21 -0.42 -17.21
C GLU A 84 -3.71 -0.66 -15.78
N ILE A 85 -2.79 -0.59 -14.81
CA ILE A 85 -3.10 -0.70 -13.39
C ILE A 85 -2.67 0.58 -12.73
N ASP A 86 -3.59 1.22 -12.01
CA ASP A 86 -3.24 2.28 -11.09
C ASP A 86 -2.55 1.68 -9.86
N ILE A 87 -1.21 1.75 -9.85
CA ILE A 87 -0.34 1.13 -8.84
C ILE A 87 -0.50 1.80 -7.47
N PHE A 88 -0.72 3.12 -7.46
CA PHE A 88 -0.79 3.94 -6.25
C PHE A 88 -2.22 4.36 -5.91
N LYS A 89 -3.22 3.64 -6.43
CA LYS A 89 -4.62 3.82 -6.04
C LYS A 89 -4.77 3.54 -4.55
N SER A 90 -5.29 4.53 -3.83
CA SER A 90 -5.63 4.44 -2.40
C SER A 90 -7.07 3.96 -2.26
N GLU A 91 -7.28 2.74 -1.77
CA GLU A 91 -8.60 2.17 -1.46
C GLU A 91 -8.74 1.86 0.03
N LEU A 92 -7.65 1.46 0.69
CA LEU A 92 -7.62 1.02 2.09
C LEU A 92 -6.99 2.05 3.02
N TYR A 93 -6.06 2.87 2.52
CA TYR A 93 -5.21 3.72 3.36
C TYR A 93 -6.01 4.71 4.22
N ASP A 94 -7.10 5.28 3.69
CA ASP A 94 -7.94 6.21 4.44
C ASP A 94 -8.56 5.55 5.68
N ASP A 95 -8.99 4.30 5.57
CA ASP A 95 -9.56 3.54 6.68
C ASP A 95 -8.48 3.13 7.69
N VAL A 96 -7.28 2.80 7.22
CA VAL A 96 -6.11 2.59 8.08
C VAL A 96 -5.82 3.84 8.93
N GLN A 97 -5.91 5.05 8.35
CA GLN A 97 -5.70 6.30 9.10
C GLN A 97 -6.79 6.52 10.15
N LYS A 98 -8.07 6.22 9.83
CA LYS A 98 -9.16 6.30 10.81
C LYS A 98 -8.91 5.35 11.99
N VAL A 99 -8.48 4.12 11.72
CA VAL A 99 -8.17 3.13 12.77
C VAL A 99 -7.01 3.62 13.64
N LYS A 100 -5.93 4.13 13.04
CA LYS A 100 -4.79 4.69 13.77
C LYS A 100 -5.18 5.87 14.64
N ALA A 101 -6.00 6.79 14.12
CA ALA A 101 -6.48 7.95 14.88
C ALA A 101 -7.32 7.53 16.10
N ARG A 102 -8.22 6.55 15.91
CA ARG A 102 -9.01 5.98 17.02
C ARG A 102 -8.12 5.30 18.07
N GLU A 103 -7.11 4.53 17.66
CA GLU A 103 -6.18 3.90 18.59
C GLU A 103 -5.36 4.93 19.38
N GLN A 104 -4.95 6.03 18.73
CA GLN A 104 -4.29 7.15 19.39
C GLN A 104 -5.21 7.82 20.42
N GLU A 105 -6.48 8.06 20.08
CA GLU A 105 -7.47 8.60 21.01
C GLU A 105 -7.62 7.69 22.24
N ILE A 106 -7.80 6.38 22.04
CA ILE A 106 -7.92 5.40 23.12
C ILE A 106 -6.65 5.39 24.00
N ALA A 107 -5.47 5.46 23.38
CA ALA A 107 -4.21 5.51 24.11
C ALA A 107 -4.09 6.77 24.98
N LEU A 108 -4.54 7.93 24.49
CA LEU A 108 -4.56 9.19 25.24
C LEU A 108 -5.54 9.15 26.41
N LEU A 109 -6.73 8.57 26.22
CA LEU A 109 -7.72 8.41 27.31
C LEU A 109 -7.19 7.49 28.41
N ASN A 110 -6.51 6.41 28.03
CA ASN A 110 -5.91 5.47 28.98
C ASN A 110 -4.64 5.99 29.65
N ALA A 111 -3.99 7.03 29.10
CA ALA A 111 -2.78 7.62 29.67
C ALA A 111 -3.03 8.27 31.03
N HIS A 112 -4.26 8.70 31.32
CA HIS A 112 -4.64 9.27 32.62
C HIS A 112 -4.92 8.22 33.71
N ASN A 113 -5.05 6.93 33.34
CA ASN A 113 -5.33 5.83 34.28
C ASN A 113 -4.04 5.11 34.76
N LYS A 114 -2.87 5.77 34.67
CA LYS A 114 -1.58 5.29 35.17
C LYS A 114 -0.99 6.22 36.22
#